data_AF-A0A964EHS3-F1
#
_entry.id   AF-A0A964EHS3-F1
#
_cell.length_a   1.000
_cell.length_b   1.000
_cell.length_c   1.000
_cell.angle_alpha   90.00
_cell.angle_beta   90.00
_cell.angle_gamma   90.00
#
_symmetry.space_group_name_H-M   'P 1'
#
loop_
_entity.id
_entity.type
_entity.pdbx_description
1 polymer ?
#
loop_
_entity_poly.entity_id
_entity_poly.type
_entity_poly.pdbx_seq_one_letter_code
_entity_poly.pdbx_strand_id
1 'polypeptide(L)' 'MNNIFIGGYGVGTDFPEYEITDGEDKGFYNIRFRHGGLWLGYVPMQHKVVHFYGSAKIGWGKGRLRTDNDTRFSDRVLS' A
#
# COMPACT_ATOMS: atom_id res chain seq x y z
N MET A 1 -9.44 16.32 -26.02
CA MET A 1 -9.54 15.86 -24.61
C MET A 1 -8.76 14.57 -24.48
N ASN A 2 -7.96 14.43 -23.42
CA ASN A 2 -7.13 13.24 -23.21
C ASN A 2 -8.00 12.10 -22.67
N ASN A 3 -7.99 10.98 -23.38
CA ASN A 3 -8.80 9.79 -23.03
C ASN A 3 -8.08 8.86 -22.05
N ILE A 4 -6.82 9.17 -21.69
CA ILE A 4 -5.96 8.37 -20.83
C ILE A 4 -5.70 9.15 -19.54
N PHE A 5 -5.79 8.48 -18.40
CA PHE A 5 -5.36 9.01 -17.12
C PHE A 5 -4.34 8.09 -16.46
N ILE A 6 -3.35 8.69 -15.81
CA ILE A 6 -2.37 8.03 -14.96
C ILE A 6 -2.42 8.66 -13.58
N GLY A 7 -2.46 7.82 -12.57
CA GLY A 7 -2.40 8.21 -11.16
C GLY A 7 -1.49 7.27 -10.40
N GLY A 8 -0.96 7.75 -9.28
CA GLY A 8 -0.23 6.93 -8.33
C GLY A 8 -0.76 7.20 -6.94
N TYR A 9 -0.69 6.19 -6.08
CA TYR A 9 -0.92 6.36 -4.64
C TYR A 9 0.19 5.69 -3.86
N GLY A 10 0.50 6.24 -2.69
CA GLY A 10 1.49 5.72 -1.77
C GLY A 10 1.06 5.99 -0.34
N VAL A 11 1.15 4.97 0.51
CA VAL A 11 0.88 5.03 1.95
C VAL A 11 2.04 4.36 2.67
N GLY A 12 2.56 5.03 3.70
CA GLY A 12 3.59 4.52 4.57
C GLY A 12 3.24 4.81 6.02
N THR A 13 3.51 3.86 6.90
CA THR A 13 3.48 4.05 8.35
C THR A 13 4.87 3.83 8.91
N ASP A 14 5.38 4.81 9.66
CA ASP A 14 6.72 4.73 10.26
C ASP A 14 6.69 4.56 11.80
N PHE A 15 5.54 4.83 12.47
CA PHE A 15 5.45 4.89 13.95
C PHE A 15 4.16 4.33 14.62
N PRO A 16 3.50 3.25 14.15
CA PRO A 16 2.58 2.52 15.02
C PRO A 16 3.43 1.64 15.95
N GLU A 17 3.67 2.16 17.15
CA GLU A 17 4.42 1.50 18.22
C GLU A 17 3.43 0.93 19.24
N TYR A 18 3.66 -0.32 19.63
CA TYR A 18 2.87 -1.00 20.65
C TYR A 18 3.82 -1.70 21.62
N GLU A 19 3.63 -1.46 22.92
CA GLU A 19 4.40 -2.08 23.99
C GLU A 19 3.55 -3.17 24.64
N ILE A 20 4.08 -4.40 24.64
CA ILE A 20 3.50 -5.51 25.41
C ILE A 20 4.22 -5.52 26.76
N THR A 21 3.49 -5.18 27.82
CA THR A 21 4.05 -5.08 29.19
C THR A 21 3.90 -6.38 30.01
N ASP A 22 3.13 -7.36 29.52
CA ASP A 22 2.88 -8.61 30.24
C ASP A 22 2.94 -9.89 29.36
N GLY A 23 3.29 -11.03 29.96
CA GLY A 23 3.55 -12.32 29.27
C GLY A 23 5.03 -12.65 29.04
N GLU A 24 5.34 -13.73 28.30
CA GLU A 24 6.71 -14.06 27.89
C GLU A 24 7.19 -13.21 26.69
N ASP A 25 6.25 -12.68 25.91
CA ASP A 25 6.48 -11.86 24.71
C ASP A 25 6.52 -10.35 25.02
N LYS A 26 7.05 -9.95 26.19
CA LYS A 26 7.15 -8.53 26.55
C LYS A 26 8.15 -7.84 25.64
N GLY A 27 7.81 -6.65 25.14
CA GLY A 27 8.72 -5.87 24.31
C GLY A 27 8.05 -4.76 23.51
N PHE A 28 8.90 -3.95 22.87
CA PHE A 28 8.47 -2.90 21.94
C PHE A 28 8.31 -3.46 20.53
N TYR A 29 7.13 -3.27 19.95
CA TYR A 29 6.80 -3.68 18.60
C TYR A 29 6.57 -2.45 17.73
N ASN A 30 7.35 -2.33 16.66
CA ASN A 30 7.20 -1.28 15.65
C ASN A 30 6.73 -1.93 14.34
N ILE A 31 5.51 -1.59 13.92
CA ILE A 31 4.90 -2.13 12.71
C ILE A 31 5.10 -1.14 11.55
N ARG A 32 5.83 -1.52 10.51
CA ARG A 32 6.04 -0.65 9.34
C ARG A 32 5.35 -1.22 8.13
N PHE A 33 4.35 -0.50 7.64
CA PHE A 33 3.69 -0.81 6.39
C PHE A 33 4.11 0.20 5.33
N ARG A 34 4.47 -0.29 4.14
CA ARG A 34 4.68 0.53 2.95
C ARG A 34 3.88 -0.07 1.82
N HIS A 35 2.99 0.70 1.23
CA HIS A 35 2.15 0.28 0.12
C HIS A 35 2.11 1.38 -0.92
N GLY A 36 2.21 1.02 -2.19
CA GLY A 36 2.05 1.97 -3.28
C GLY A 36 1.48 1.28 -4.49
N GLY A 37 0.94 2.06 -5.42
CA GLY A 37 0.43 1.51 -6.65
C GLY A 37 0.26 2.55 -7.72
N LEU A 38 0.27 2.05 -8.95
CA LEU A 38 -0.06 2.80 -10.14
C LEU A 38 -1.48 2.50 -10.57
N TRP A 39 -2.15 3.53 -11.04
CA TRP A 39 -3.49 3.49 -11.56
C TRP A 39 -3.47 4.05 -12.98
N LEU A 40 -3.84 3.21 -13.93
CA LEU A 40 -3.97 3.57 -15.33
C LEU A 40 -5.44 3.41 -15.72
N GLY A 41 -5.96 4.34 -16.50
CA GLY A 41 -7.27 4.13 -17.08
C GLY A 41 -7.51 4.88 -18.37
N TYR A 42 -8.54 4.42 -19.05
CA TYR A 42 -8.89 4.81 -20.40
C TYR A 42 -10.41 5.00 -20.48
N VAL A 43 -10.82 6.18 -20.94
CA VAL A 43 -12.22 6.57 -21.05
C VAL A 43 -12.47 7.04 -22.49
N PRO A 44 -12.85 6.12 -23.40
CA PRO A 44 -13.23 6.49 -24.76
C PRO A 44 -14.60 7.20 -24.79
N MET A 45 -14.76 8.11 -25.76
CA MET A 45 -16.03 8.75 -26.11
C MET A 45 -16.66 9.68 -25.05
N GLN A 46 -15.85 10.46 -24.31
CA GLN A 46 -16.25 11.39 -23.23
C GLN A 46 -17.35 12.44 -23.53
N HIS A 47 -17.88 12.49 -24.75
CA HIS A 47 -18.79 13.54 -25.28
C HIS A 47 -20.16 13.03 -25.76
N LYS A 48 -20.41 11.71 -25.66
CA LYS A 48 -21.71 11.04 -25.84
C LYS A 48 -22.54 10.93 -24.52
N VAL A 49 -23.72 10.30 -24.55
CA VAL A 49 -24.54 10.06 -23.33
C VAL A 49 -24.12 8.80 -22.57
N VAL A 50 -23.59 7.78 -23.28
CA VAL A 50 -23.14 6.51 -22.69
C VAL A 50 -21.63 6.39 -22.84
N HIS A 51 -20.91 6.15 -21.74
CA HIS A 51 -19.45 6.09 -21.68
C HIS A 51 -18.98 4.81 -21.03
N PHE A 52 -18.26 4.01 -21.80
CA PHE A 52 -17.53 2.88 -21.28
C PHE A 52 -16.23 3.38 -20.67
N TYR A 53 -15.91 2.92 -19.47
CA TYR A 53 -14.65 3.24 -18.79
C TYR A 53 -13.93 1.94 -18.45
N GLY A 54 -12.61 1.94 -18.64
CA GLY A 54 -11.74 0.85 -18.23
C GLY A 54 -10.62 1.40 -17.36
N SER A 55 -10.28 0.70 -16.28
CA SER A 55 -9.12 1.08 -15.47
C SER A 55 -8.44 -0.15 -14.89
N ALA A 56 -7.11 -0.10 -14.83
CA ALA A 56 -6.25 -1.10 -14.22
C ALA A 56 -5.49 -0.46 -13.06
N LYS A 57 -5.52 -1.13 -11.91
CA LYS A 57 -4.76 -0.74 -10.72
C LYS A 57 -3.76 -1.84 -10.44
N ILE A 58 -2.48 -1.48 -10.34
CA ILE A 58 -1.43 -2.41 -9.98
C ILE A 58 -0.71 -1.85 -8.77
N GLY A 59 -0.62 -2.65 -7.71
CA GLY A 59 -0.10 -2.23 -6.41
C GLY A 59 0.94 -3.20 -5.87
N TRP A 60 1.90 -2.66 -5.12
CA TRP A 60 3.00 -3.36 -4.48
C TRP A 60 3.18 -2.82 -3.07
N GLY A 61 3.46 -3.71 -2.13
CA GLY A 61 3.66 -3.32 -0.75
C GLY A 61 4.54 -4.29 0.03
N LYS A 62 5.00 -3.81 1.18
CA LYS A 62 5.81 -4.53 2.14
C LYS A 62 5.32 -4.24 3.56
N GLY A 63 5.15 -5.30 4.35
CA GLY A 63 4.96 -5.23 5.80
C GLY A 63 6.22 -5.66 6.52
N ARG A 64 6.61 -4.95 7.58
CA ARG A 64 7.70 -5.35 8.47
C ARG A 64 7.26 -5.21 9.92
N LEU A 65 7.54 -6.23 10.73
CA LEU A 65 7.44 -6.15 12.18
C LEU A 65 8.85 -6.09 12.76
N ARG A 66 9.17 -5.02 13.49
CA ARG A 66 10.46 -4.85 14.18
C ARG A 66 10.27 -4.90 15.69
N THR A 67 11.22 -5.54 16.36
CA THR A 67 11.36 -5.56 17.82
C THR A 67 12.79 -5.14 18.14
N ASP A 68 12.99 -4.15 19.00
CA ASP A 68 14.32 -3.65 19.41
C ASP A 68 15.27 -3.38 18.23
N ASN A 69 14.78 -2.63 17.22
CA ASN A 69 15.48 -2.35 15.96
C ASN A 69 15.82 -3.55 15.07
N ASP A 70 15.53 -4.78 15.50
CA ASP A 70 15.74 -5.98 14.70
C ASP A 70 14.47 -6.37 13.94
N THR A 71 14.63 -6.90 12.72
CA THR A 71 13.47 -7.27 11.88
C THR A 71 13.08 -8.70 12.17
N ARG A 72 12.01 -8.91 12.93
CA ARG A 72 11.53 -10.26 13.29
C ARG A 72 10.78 -10.92 12.14
N PHE A 73 9.96 -10.16 11.41
CA PHE A 73 9.17 -10.68 10.29
C PHE A 73 9.11 -9.69 9.12
N SER A 74 9.19 -10.19 7.88
CA SER A 74 9.20 -9.38 6.65
C SER A 74 8.46 -10.08 5.51
N ASP A 75 7.26 -9.61 5.21
CA ASP A 75 6.45 -10.13 4.09
C ASP A 75 6.40 -9.14 2.92
N ARG A 76 6.52 -9.68 1.70
CA ARG A 76 6.41 -8.95 0.43
C ARG A 76 5.19 -9.45 -0.32
N VAL A 77 4.34 -8.53 -0.77
CA VAL A 77 3.12 -8.87 -1.50
C VAL A 77 3.40 -9.29 -2.95
N LEU A 78 4.58 -8.93 -3.49
CA LEU A 78 5.08 -9.39 -4.79
C LEU A 78 6.46 -10.04 -4.58
N SER A 79 6.48 -11.36 -4.80
CA SER A 79 7.67 -12.24 -4.79
C SER A 79 8.41 -12.19 -6.11
#